data_AF-A0A947C997-F1
#
_entry.id   AF-A0A947C997-F1
#
_cell.length_a   1.000
_cell.length_b   1.000
_cell.length_c   1.000
_cell.angle_alpha   90.00
_cell.angle_beta   90.00
_cell.angle_gamma   90.00
#
_symmetry.space_group_name_H-M   'P 1'
#
loop_
_entity.id
_entity.type
_entity.pdbx_description
1 polymer ?
#
loop_
_entity_poly.entity_id
_entity_poly.type
_entity_poly.pdbx_seq_one_letter_code
_entity_poly.pdbx_strand_id
1 'polypeptide(L)'
;MDRIPIKQILQWTGYPLFFVLCFLFFAYKTFPYERLADRIVQEASVRGYEIEILDLTHSGLAGLTFEGLRWIVPSEEEGSPPLDLIFDELTVSTSLFSLMSKTKSYSFDAELAGGDADGDVTIGENDLDVDIEIDEVDLGALPALRQFTKVPLGGTLSGEIVLVMPSEIAESTGNIAVTIEALSIGDGKSKLEIPDWGGLTLDRAEAGNLDLTVTIEEGLAKIERATARGKDLELDALGRVRLLRPLKRADLNVMVRAKIQNAYKERSAKVATMLELASSGLKAAQTTDGAIQYTIAGAIGGRLRPRAAGNQTFQAPK
;
A
#
# COMPACT_ATOMS: atom_id res chain seq x y z
N MET A 1 -4.99 64.10 21.41
CA MET A 1 -4.78 62.71 20.98
C MET A 1 -3.47 62.69 20.20
N ASP A 2 -2.36 62.52 20.91
CA ASP A 2 -1.02 62.55 20.32
C ASP A 2 -0.83 61.35 19.40
N ARG A 3 -0.45 61.64 18.15
CA ARG A 3 -0.15 60.63 17.14
C ARG A 3 1.16 59.94 17.54
N ILE A 4 1.07 58.70 17.98
CA ILE A 4 2.25 57.89 18.27
C ILE A 4 3.11 57.83 16.99
N PRO A 5 4.40 58.20 17.05
CA PRO A 5 5.25 58.22 15.88
C PRO A 5 5.50 56.78 15.41
N ILE A 6 5.02 56.46 14.20
CA ILE A 6 5.12 55.13 13.56
C ILE A 6 6.54 54.53 13.63
N LYS A 7 7.59 55.36 13.63
CA LYS A 7 8.99 54.92 13.79
C LYS A 7 9.31 54.28 15.14
N GLN A 8 8.71 54.75 16.24
CA GLN A 8 8.93 54.16 17.56
C GLN A 8 8.19 52.84 17.73
N ILE A 9 6.95 52.73 17.20
CA ILE A 9 6.21 51.47 17.17
C ILE A 9 6.95 50.44 16.32
N LEU A 10 7.50 50.83 15.16
CA LEU A 10 8.23 49.92 14.29
C LEU A 10 9.51 49.37 14.95
N GLN A 11 10.24 50.20 15.71
CA GLN A 11 11.41 49.74 16.47
C GLN A 11 11.00 48.87 17.66
N TRP A 12 9.96 49.26 18.41
CA TRP A 12 9.47 48.51 19.57
C TRP A 12 8.82 47.18 19.23
N THR A 13 8.23 47.03 18.04
CA THR A 13 7.70 45.76 17.54
C THR A 13 8.78 44.95 16.80
N GLY A 14 9.76 45.63 16.19
CA GLY A 14 10.85 44.98 15.45
C GLY A 14 11.79 44.16 16.32
N TYR A 15 12.21 44.69 17.49
CA TYR A 15 13.07 43.94 18.42
C TYR A 15 12.44 42.65 18.98
N PRO A 16 11.19 42.65 19.51
CA PRO A 16 10.55 41.43 19.97
C PRO A 16 10.24 40.47 18.82
N LEU A 17 9.85 40.96 17.64
CA LEU A 17 9.64 40.09 16.48
C LEU A 17 10.94 39.43 16.03
N PHE A 18 12.05 40.19 15.96
CA PHE A 18 13.37 39.67 15.64
C PHE A 18 13.86 38.68 16.71
N PHE A 19 13.66 38.99 18.00
CA PHE A 19 13.97 38.08 19.09
C PHE A 19 13.18 36.77 18.97
N VAL A 20 11.87 36.83 18.71
CA VAL A 20 11.04 35.64 18.50
C VAL A 20 11.50 34.84 17.28
N LEU A 21 11.81 35.51 16.17
CA LEU A 21 12.30 34.84 14.96
C LEU A 21 13.65 34.14 15.21
N CYS A 22 14.61 34.82 15.83
CA CYS A 22 15.89 34.22 16.21
C CYS A 22 15.69 33.11 17.24
N PHE A 23 14.85 33.32 18.25
CA PHE A 23 14.54 32.30 19.26
C PHE A 23 13.97 31.05 18.62
N LEU A 24 12.97 31.17 17.75
CA LEU A 24 12.38 30.04 17.03
C LEU A 24 13.41 29.37 16.12
N PHE A 25 14.24 30.13 15.41
CA PHE A 25 15.31 29.58 14.57
C PHE A 25 16.33 28.77 15.38
N PHE A 26 16.83 29.31 16.50
CA PHE A 26 17.78 28.61 17.36
C PHE A 26 17.14 27.45 18.12
N ALA A 27 15.90 27.59 18.57
CA ALA A 27 15.14 26.52 19.20
C ALA A 27 14.92 25.36 18.22
N TYR A 28 14.62 25.65 16.95
CA TYR A 28 14.47 24.66 15.89
C TYR A 28 15.81 23.97 15.58
N LYS A 29 16.88 24.73 15.38
CA LYS A 29 18.23 24.19 15.10
C LYS A 29 18.83 23.36 16.23
N THR A 30 18.51 23.69 17.49
CA THR A 30 19.06 23.02 18.68
C THR A 30 18.05 22.04 19.28
N PHE A 31 16.97 21.74 18.55
CA PHE A 31 15.95 20.82 19.04
C PHE A 31 16.53 19.40 19.15
N PRO A 32 16.39 18.71 20.29
CA PRO A 32 16.95 17.38 20.47
C PRO A 32 16.07 16.33 19.77
N TYR A 33 16.24 16.17 18.45
CA TYR A 33 15.46 15.24 17.64
C TYR A 33 15.61 13.77 18.08
N GLU A 34 16.77 13.38 18.59
CA GLU A 34 16.99 12.06 19.21
C GLU A 34 15.95 11.77 20.32
N ARG A 35 15.66 12.75 21.18
CA ARG A 35 14.66 12.58 22.25
C ARG A 35 13.24 12.55 21.72
N LEU A 36 12.98 13.19 20.59
CA LEU A 36 11.69 13.10 19.91
C LEU A 36 11.52 11.70 19.31
N ALA A 37 12.56 11.14 18.69
CA ALA A 37 12.56 9.77 18.17
C ALA A 37 12.26 8.76 19.29
N ASP A 38 12.98 8.83 20.41
CA ASP A 38 12.74 7.99 21.59
C ASP A 38 11.29 8.08 22.08
N ARG A 39 10.73 9.30 22.09
CA ARG A 39 9.37 9.54 22.52
C ARG A 39 8.34 8.95 21.55
N ILE A 40 8.58 9.07 20.24
CA ILE A 40 7.74 8.49 19.20
C ILE A 40 7.75 6.96 19.32
N VAL A 41 8.93 6.34 19.45
CA VAL A 41 9.08 4.89 19.64
C VAL A 41 8.34 4.43 20.90
N GLN A 42 8.50 5.14 22.01
CA GLN A 42 7.81 4.82 23.26
C GLN A 42 6.28 4.92 23.11
N GLU A 43 5.78 5.97 22.47
CA GLU A 43 4.35 6.16 22.27
C GLU A 43 3.76 5.12 21.30
N ALA A 44 4.51 4.77 20.26
CA ALA A 44 4.15 3.71 19.32
C ALA A 44 4.07 2.35 20.03
N SER A 45 5.05 2.03 20.88
CA SER A 45 5.08 0.81 21.70
C SER A 45 3.88 0.72 22.65
N VAL A 46 3.48 1.84 23.27
CA VAL A 46 2.27 1.90 24.10
C VAL A 46 1.00 1.60 23.28
N ARG A 47 0.98 1.97 22.00
CA ARG A 47 -0.10 1.65 21.06
C ARG A 47 0.03 0.25 20.43
N GLY A 48 1.04 -0.51 20.80
CA GLY A 48 1.31 -1.87 20.33
C GLY A 48 2.17 -1.96 19.08
N TYR A 49 2.64 -0.85 18.52
CA TYR A 49 3.52 -0.86 17.34
C TYR A 49 4.98 -0.92 17.76
N GLU A 50 5.77 -1.75 17.10
CA GLU A 50 7.22 -1.77 17.28
C GLU A 50 7.84 -0.96 16.14
N ILE A 51 8.54 0.12 16.50
CA ILE A 51 9.16 1.04 15.55
C ILE A 51 10.63 1.15 15.93
N GLU A 52 11.51 0.91 14.96
CA GLU A 52 12.93 1.19 15.08
C GLU A 52 13.24 2.39 14.18
N ILE A 53 13.84 3.43 14.74
CA ILE A 53 14.25 4.65 14.03
C ILE A 53 15.76 4.74 14.17
N LEU A 54 16.49 4.78 13.06
CA LEU A 54 17.94 4.94 13.10
C LEU A 54 18.32 6.39 13.39
N ASP A 55 17.78 7.32 12.61
CA ASP A 55 17.93 8.75 12.85
C ASP A 55 16.63 9.51 12.54
N LEU A 56 16.44 10.64 13.22
CA LEU A 56 15.33 11.55 13.01
C LEU A 56 15.88 12.95 12.80
N THR A 57 15.64 13.49 11.61
CA THR A 57 16.02 14.84 11.25
C THR A 57 14.79 15.66 10.90
N HIS A 58 15.02 16.93 10.58
CA HIS A 58 13.96 17.86 10.22
C HIS A 58 14.03 18.21 8.74
N SER A 59 12.85 18.35 8.15
CA SER A 59 12.70 18.84 6.78
C SER A 59 11.84 20.10 6.78
N GLY A 60 12.30 21.16 6.11
CA GLY A 60 11.56 22.41 5.98
C GLY A 60 11.26 23.12 7.30
N LEU A 61 10.01 23.56 7.51
CA LEU A 61 9.55 24.22 8.75
C LEU A 61 8.67 23.31 9.63
N ALA A 62 8.06 22.29 9.03
CA ALA A 62 7.07 21.41 9.67
C ALA A 62 7.14 19.96 9.14
N GLY A 63 8.27 19.58 8.56
CA GLY A 63 8.57 18.22 8.14
C GLY A 63 9.54 17.53 9.09
N LEU A 64 9.36 16.22 9.20
CA LEU A 64 10.24 15.30 9.91
C LEU A 64 10.71 14.24 8.91
N THR A 65 12.01 13.98 8.91
CA THR A 65 12.63 12.96 8.05
C THR A 65 13.16 11.86 8.94
N PHE A 66 12.70 10.64 8.70
CA PHE A 66 13.08 9.42 9.39
C PHE A 66 14.04 8.67 8.48
N GLU A 67 15.27 8.46 8.93
CA GLU A 67 16.25 7.66 8.20
C GLU A 67 16.28 6.25 8.81
N GLY A 68 16.26 5.22 7.97
CA GLY A 68 16.29 3.82 8.39
C GLY A 68 15.14 3.46 9.33
N LEU A 69 13.91 3.74 8.91
CA LEU A 69 12.70 3.44 9.68
C LEU A 69 12.25 2.01 9.42
N ARG A 70 12.16 1.21 10.49
CA ARG A 70 11.52 -0.10 10.43
C ARG A 70 10.25 -0.10 11.27
N TRP A 71 9.12 -0.33 10.62
CA TRP A 71 7.82 -0.35 11.25
C TRP A 71 7.25 -1.77 11.24
N ILE A 72 7.08 -2.32 12.44
CA ILE A 72 6.51 -3.64 12.68
C ILE A 72 5.10 -3.44 13.26
N VAL A 73 4.09 -3.71 12.44
CA VAL A 73 2.68 -3.66 12.85
C VAL A 73 2.25 -5.06 13.29
N PRO A 74 1.86 -5.27 14.56
CA PRO A 74 1.32 -6.55 14.98
C PRO A 74 -0.01 -6.81 14.26
N SER A 75 -0.21 -8.04 13.79
CA SER A 75 -1.47 -8.44 13.21
C SER A 75 -2.58 -8.47 14.26
N GLU A 76 -3.73 -7.85 13.98
CA GLU A 76 -4.92 -7.89 14.82
C GLU A 76 -5.59 -9.29 14.83
N GLU A 77 -5.25 -10.15 13.86
CA GLU A 77 -5.76 -11.52 13.76
C GLU A 77 -4.78 -12.55 14.36
N GLU A 78 -5.31 -13.40 15.24
CA GLU A 78 -4.58 -14.48 15.92
C GLU A 78 -3.99 -15.47 14.88
N GLY A 79 -2.66 -15.48 14.74
CA GLY A 79 -1.93 -16.36 13.81
C GLY A 79 -1.50 -15.72 12.49
N SER A 80 -1.77 -14.44 12.25
CA SER A 80 -1.22 -13.69 11.13
C SER A 80 0.16 -13.10 11.50
N PRO A 81 1.19 -13.19 10.62
CA PRO A 81 2.52 -12.64 10.91
C PRO A 81 2.46 -11.11 11.06
N PRO A 82 3.34 -10.49 11.87
CA PRO A 82 3.42 -9.03 11.95
C PRO A 82 3.89 -8.47 10.60
N LEU A 83 3.30 -7.35 10.17
CA LEU A 83 3.66 -6.65 8.95
C LEU A 83 4.95 -5.86 9.20
N ASP A 84 6.03 -6.22 8.48
CA ASP A 84 7.34 -5.58 8.59
C ASP A 84 7.57 -4.68 7.36
N LEU A 85 7.65 -3.38 7.58
CA LEU A 85 7.91 -2.36 6.59
C LEU A 85 9.25 -1.70 6.89
N ILE A 86 10.12 -1.63 5.88
CA ILE A 86 11.44 -1.01 5.98
C ILE A 86 11.46 0.14 4.98
N PHE A 87 11.71 1.34 5.50
CA PHE A 87 11.89 2.56 4.73
C PHE A 87 13.34 3.00 4.90
N ASP A 88 14.01 3.26 3.79
CA ASP A 88 15.37 3.78 3.80
C ASP A 88 15.34 5.24 4.23
N GLU A 89 14.39 6.00 3.70
CA GLU A 89 14.04 7.36 4.13
C GLU A 89 12.52 7.56 4.12
N LEU A 90 11.97 8.26 5.11
CA LEU A 90 10.57 8.68 5.12
C LEU A 90 10.53 10.13 5.58
N THR A 91 10.14 11.05 4.71
CA THR A 91 9.82 12.42 5.06
C THR A 91 8.31 12.57 5.19
N VAL A 92 7.84 13.11 6.32
CA VAL A 92 6.45 13.47 6.53
C VAL A 92 6.36 14.94 6.88
N SER A 93 5.59 15.69 6.11
CA SER A 93 5.41 17.12 6.30
C SER A 93 3.95 17.47 6.54
N THR A 94 3.70 18.49 7.38
CA THR A 94 2.35 19.03 7.57
C THR A 94 2.26 20.46 7.06
N SER A 95 1.18 20.75 6.34
CA SER A 95 0.91 22.09 5.84
C SER A 95 0.61 23.07 6.98
N LEU A 96 1.47 24.09 7.17
CA LEU A 96 1.31 25.09 8.24
C LEU A 96 -0.04 25.83 8.20
N PHE A 97 -0.56 26.10 7.01
CA PHE A 97 -1.88 26.73 6.84
C PHE A 97 -3.03 25.80 7.26
N SER A 98 -2.84 24.51 7.04
CA SER A 98 -3.80 23.47 7.41
C SER A 98 -3.86 23.24 8.93
N LEU A 99 -2.79 23.55 9.67
CA LEU A 99 -2.85 23.57 11.14
C LEU A 99 -3.88 24.58 11.68
N MET A 100 -4.09 25.69 10.97
CA MET A 100 -5.10 26.70 11.32
C MET A 100 -6.51 26.39 10.82
N SER A 101 -6.66 25.48 9.85
CA SER A 101 -7.96 25.06 9.31
C SER A 101 -8.43 23.76 9.98
N LYS A 102 -9.70 23.40 9.73
CA LYS A 102 -10.28 22.13 10.18
C LYS A 102 -9.76 20.92 9.40
N THR A 103 -9.26 21.14 8.19
CA THR A 103 -8.77 20.10 7.28
C THR A 103 -7.27 19.96 7.47
N LYS A 104 -6.80 18.75 7.78
CA LYS A 104 -5.39 18.42 8.01
C LYS A 104 -4.76 17.82 6.75
N SER A 105 -3.78 18.49 6.18
CA SER A 105 -3.04 18.04 4.99
C SER A 105 -1.62 17.67 5.39
N TYR A 106 -1.22 16.49 4.94
CA TYR A 106 0.08 15.88 5.14
C TYR A 106 0.64 15.50 3.79
N SER A 107 1.89 15.86 3.52
CA SER A 107 2.63 15.30 2.39
C SER A 107 3.61 14.27 2.93
N PHE A 108 3.91 13.25 2.15
CA PHE A 108 4.96 12.30 2.47
C PHE A 108 5.81 12.00 1.24
N ASP A 109 7.07 11.67 1.49
CA ASP A 109 8.04 11.24 0.50
C ASP A 109 8.78 10.05 1.13
N ALA A 110 8.81 8.90 0.50
CA ALA A 110 9.33 7.66 1.06
C ALA A 110 10.23 6.94 0.06
N GLU A 111 11.44 6.58 0.48
CA GLU A 111 12.31 5.67 -0.25
C GLU A 111 12.17 4.28 0.37
N LEU A 112 11.70 3.31 -0.42
CA LEU A 112 11.51 1.93 0.04
C LEU A 112 11.80 0.93 -1.07
N ALA A 113 12.50 -0.15 -0.71
CA ALA A 113 12.74 -1.28 -1.61
C ALA A 113 13.39 -0.85 -2.96
N GLY A 114 14.27 0.15 -2.92
CA GLY A 114 15.02 0.63 -4.08
C GLY A 114 14.24 1.52 -5.05
N GLY A 115 13.03 1.95 -4.68
CA GLY A 115 12.23 2.93 -5.41
C GLY A 115 11.64 3.96 -4.45
N ASP A 116 10.78 4.82 -5.00
CA ASP A 116 10.24 5.99 -4.33
C ASP A 116 8.70 5.92 -4.27
N ALA A 117 8.12 6.50 -3.23
CA ALA A 117 6.69 6.72 -3.12
C ALA A 117 6.41 8.05 -2.43
N ASP A 118 5.74 8.95 -3.12
CA ASP A 118 5.34 10.25 -2.60
C ASP A 118 3.82 10.42 -2.67
N GLY A 119 3.31 11.37 -1.91
CA GLY A 119 1.89 11.64 -1.93
C GLY A 119 1.38 12.66 -0.93
N ASP A 120 0.15 13.06 -1.16
CA ASP A 120 -0.59 14.02 -0.34
C ASP A 120 -1.84 13.37 0.24
N VAL A 121 -2.01 13.52 1.55
CA VAL A 121 -3.18 13.03 2.29
C VAL A 121 -3.84 14.20 2.99
N THR A 122 -5.09 14.47 2.61
CA THR A 122 -5.92 15.52 3.21
C THR A 122 -7.09 14.90 3.96
N ILE A 123 -7.16 15.15 5.26
CA ILE A 123 -8.14 14.58 6.20
C ILE A 123 -8.99 15.71 6.79
N GLY A 124 -10.27 15.75 6.45
CA GLY A 124 -11.30 16.62 7.03
C GLY A 124 -12.10 15.94 8.16
N GLU A 125 -13.18 16.58 8.62
CA GLU A 125 -14.10 15.97 9.59
C GLU A 125 -14.79 14.71 9.01
N ASN A 126 -15.17 14.77 7.74
CA ASN A 126 -15.77 13.65 7.01
C ASN A 126 -15.23 13.51 5.58
N ASP A 127 -14.19 14.23 5.20
CA ASP A 127 -13.62 14.20 3.84
C ASP A 127 -12.22 13.58 3.89
N LEU A 128 -11.87 12.79 2.88
CA LEU A 128 -10.55 12.18 2.74
C LEU A 128 -10.13 12.29 1.27
N ASP A 129 -9.05 13.01 1.01
CA ASP A 129 -8.42 13.06 -0.29
C ASP A 129 -7.02 12.44 -0.16
N VAL A 130 -6.69 11.55 -1.10
CA VAL A 130 -5.44 10.80 -1.14
C VAL A 130 -4.93 10.86 -2.57
N ASP A 131 -3.70 11.31 -2.72
CA ASP A 131 -2.94 11.30 -3.96
C ASP A 131 -1.60 10.63 -3.65
N ILE A 132 -1.24 9.57 -4.35
CA ILE A 132 -0.01 8.81 -4.11
C ILE A 132 0.57 8.39 -5.45
N GLU A 133 1.83 8.71 -5.67
CA GLU A 133 2.66 8.24 -6.78
C GLU A 133 3.69 7.25 -6.24
N ILE A 134 3.95 6.19 -7.00
CA ILE A 134 4.89 5.13 -6.65
C ILE A 134 5.74 4.87 -7.88
N ASP A 135 7.05 4.93 -7.72
CA ASP A 135 8.03 4.79 -8.78
C ASP A 135 9.05 3.69 -8.47
N GLU A 136 9.21 2.79 -9.44
CA GLU A 136 10.23 1.74 -9.47
C GLU A 136 10.45 0.87 -8.20
N VAL A 137 9.42 0.64 -7.37
CA VAL A 137 9.56 -0.14 -6.13
C VAL A 137 9.75 -1.65 -6.40
N ASP A 138 10.81 -2.28 -5.89
CA ASP A 138 11.07 -3.71 -6.06
C ASP A 138 10.20 -4.57 -5.13
N LEU A 139 9.25 -5.31 -5.73
CA LEU A 139 8.37 -6.23 -5.01
C LEU A 139 9.12 -7.36 -4.28
N GLY A 140 10.30 -7.73 -4.76
CA GLY A 140 11.15 -8.77 -4.17
C GLY A 140 11.83 -8.33 -2.88
N ALA A 141 12.06 -7.02 -2.73
CA ALA A 141 12.65 -6.43 -1.55
C ALA A 141 11.61 -6.13 -0.44
N LEU A 142 10.32 -6.09 -0.77
CA LEU A 142 9.22 -5.85 0.20
C LEU A 142 8.89 -7.10 1.04
N PRO A 143 9.22 -7.14 2.35
CA PRO A 143 8.95 -8.30 3.21
C PRO A 143 7.45 -8.50 3.44
N ALA A 144 6.72 -7.40 3.58
CA ALA A 144 5.26 -7.34 3.74
C ALA A 144 4.48 -8.14 2.69
N LEU A 145 4.87 -8.03 1.41
CA LEU A 145 4.18 -8.73 0.33
C LEU A 145 4.39 -10.24 0.38
N ARG A 146 5.59 -10.68 0.77
CA ARG A 146 5.90 -12.11 0.95
C ARG A 146 5.10 -12.69 2.11
N GLN A 147 4.89 -11.92 3.18
CA GLN A 147 4.09 -12.33 4.32
C GLN A 147 2.60 -12.45 3.96
N PHE A 148 2.05 -11.47 3.24
CA PHE A 148 0.62 -11.44 2.90
C PHE A 148 0.24 -12.48 1.84
N THR A 149 1.02 -12.55 0.75
CA THR A 149 0.74 -13.47 -0.35
C THR A 149 1.23 -14.89 -0.06
N LYS A 150 2.10 -15.06 0.95
CA LYS A 150 2.81 -16.30 1.29
C LYS A 150 3.68 -16.84 0.15
N VAL A 151 3.89 -16.07 -0.92
CA VAL A 151 4.66 -16.48 -2.09
C VAL A 151 5.66 -15.35 -2.42
N PRO A 152 6.93 -15.67 -2.72
CA PRO A 152 7.87 -14.68 -3.24
C PRO A 152 7.32 -14.08 -4.54
N LEU A 153 7.11 -12.77 -4.53
CA LEU A 153 6.83 -11.99 -5.73
C LEU A 153 8.10 -11.25 -6.11
N GLY A 154 8.30 -11.03 -7.40
CA GLY A 154 9.36 -10.16 -7.91
C GLY A 154 8.86 -9.37 -9.10
N GLY A 155 9.52 -8.26 -9.39
CA GLY A 155 9.11 -7.29 -10.41
C GLY A 155 9.18 -5.88 -9.85
N THR A 156 9.01 -4.90 -10.73
CA THR A 156 9.11 -3.48 -10.40
C THR A 156 7.72 -2.87 -10.44
N LEU A 157 7.27 -2.29 -9.34
CA LEU A 157 5.95 -1.66 -9.18
C LEU A 157 6.06 -0.17 -9.46
N SER A 158 5.15 0.34 -10.29
CA SER A 158 4.92 1.77 -10.43
C SER A 158 3.43 2.03 -10.51
N GLY A 159 2.96 3.19 -10.07
CA GLY A 159 1.54 3.49 -10.12
C GLY A 159 1.14 4.78 -9.46
N GLU A 160 -0.07 5.19 -9.77
CA GLU A 160 -0.72 6.40 -9.30
C GLU A 160 -2.05 6.01 -8.65
N ILE A 161 -2.31 6.53 -7.45
CA ILE A 161 -3.51 6.30 -6.66
C ILE A 161 -4.10 7.66 -6.31
N VAL A 162 -5.16 8.04 -7.00
CA VAL A 162 -5.95 9.24 -6.70
C VAL A 162 -7.31 8.82 -6.17
N LEU A 163 -7.66 9.26 -4.97
CA LEU A 163 -8.95 9.01 -4.33
C LEU A 163 -9.44 10.28 -3.65
N VAL A 164 -10.60 10.78 -4.08
CA VAL A 164 -11.35 11.86 -3.45
C VAL A 164 -12.60 11.25 -2.85
N MET A 165 -12.69 11.27 -1.52
CA MET A 165 -13.79 10.67 -0.77
C MET A 165 -14.47 11.71 0.13
N PRO A 166 -15.48 12.43 -0.41
CA PRO A 166 -16.29 13.37 0.35
C PRO A 166 -17.16 12.68 1.41
N SER A 167 -17.79 13.47 2.28
CA SER A 167 -18.71 12.99 3.32
C SER A 167 -19.75 11.97 2.83
N GLU A 168 -20.30 12.18 1.63
CA GLU A 168 -21.14 11.20 0.96
C GLU A 168 -20.29 10.21 0.15
N ILE A 169 -20.29 8.94 0.54
CA ILE A 169 -19.53 7.88 -0.15
C ILE A 169 -19.98 7.75 -1.62
N ALA A 170 -21.25 8.03 -1.89
CA ALA A 170 -21.81 8.02 -3.25
C ALA A 170 -21.28 9.17 -4.13
N GLU A 171 -20.52 10.11 -3.59
CA GLU A 171 -19.85 11.17 -4.36
C GLU A 171 -18.34 10.90 -4.50
N SER A 172 -17.86 9.74 -4.04
CA SER A 172 -16.43 9.42 -4.10
C SER A 172 -15.99 9.10 -5.51
N THR A 173 -14.88 9.71 -5.91
CA THR A 173 -14.26 9.55 -7.22
C THR A 173 -12.78 9.25 -7.08
N GLY A 174 -12.18 8.65 -8.10
CA GLY A 174 -10.77 8.32 -8.05
C GLY A 174 -10.33 7.40 -9.18
N ASN A 175 -9.03 7.33 -9.38
CA ASN A 175 -8.39 6.47 -10.35
C ASN A 175 -7.20 5.79 -9.68
N ILE A 176 -7.08 4.49 -9.89
CA ILE A 176 -5.94 3.70 -9.44
C ILE A 176 -5.34 3.06 -10.69
N ALA A 177 -4.13 3.45 -11.04
CA ALA A 177 -3.35 2.89 -12.13
C ALA A 177 -2.08 2.28 -11.53
N VAL A 178 -1.91 0.97 -11.63
CA VAL A 178 -0.74 0.28 -11.12
C VAL A 178 -0.20 -0.64 -12.20
N THR A 179 1.08 -0.53 -12.49
CA THR A 179 1.82 -1.39 -13.41
C THR A 179 2.91 -2.12 -12.64
N ILE A 180 3.05 -3.41 -12.91
CA ILE A 180 4.17 -4.22 -12.43
C ILE A 180 4.91 -4.74 -13.64
N GLU A 181 6.15 -4.31 -13.80
CA GLU A 181 7.04 -4.81 -14.83
C GLU A 181 7.69 -6.13 -14.40
N ALA A 182 7.81 -7.07 -15.35
CA ALA A 182 8.47 -8.35 -15.17
C ALA A 182 8.00 -9.14 -13.92
N LEU A 183 6.67 -9.14 -13.67
CA LEU A 183 6.04 -9.87 -12.58
C LEU A 183 6.46 -11.34 -12.64
N SER A 184 7.01 -11.81 -11.52
CA SER A 184 7.37 -13.21 -11.32
C SER A 184 6.90 -13.71 -9.97
N ILE A 185 6.52 -14.98 -9.94
CA ILE A 185 5.95 -15.67 -8.79
C ILE A 185 6.82 -16.89 -8.49
N GLY A 186 7.34 -16.98 -7.27
CA GLY A 186 8.28 -18.00 -6.84
C GLY A 186 9.74 -17.67 -7.18
N ASP A 187 10.65 -18.20 -6.37
CA ASP A 187 12.10 -17.98 -6.47
C ASP A 187 12.90 -19.28 -6.61
N GLY A 188 12.23 -20.45 -6.59
CA GLY A 188 12.82 -21.78 -6.61
C GLY A 188 13.62 -22.16 -5.35
N LYS A 189 13.68 -21.28 -4.34
CA LYS A 189 14.57 -21.42 -3.18
C LYS A 189 13.79 -21.39 -1.87
N SER A 190 12.83 -20.50 -1.75
CA SER A 190 11.98 -20.35 -0.58
C SER A 190 11.07 -21.56 -0.44
N LYS A 191 11.11 -22.21 0.72
CA LYS A 191 10.16 -23.25 1.08
C LYS A 191 8.84 -22.60 1.45
N LEU A 192 7.82 -22.80 0.61
CA LEU A 192 6.45 -22.41 0.91
C LEU A 192 5.83 -23.46 1.82
N GLU A 193 5.36 -23.05 2.99
CA GLU A 193 4.56 -23.93 3.83
C GLU A 193 3.16 -24.04 3.24
N ILE A 194 2.92 -25.17 2.57
CA ILE A 194 1.59 -25.50 2.06
C ILE A 194 0.91 -26.34 3.13
N PRO A 195 -0.30 -25.94 3.60
CA PRO A 195 -1.10 -26.75 4.51
C PRO A 195 -1.21 -28.18 4.00
N ASP A 196 -1.01 -29.16 4.89
CA ASP A 196 -1.02 -30.61 4.62
C ASP A 196 0.14 -31.19 3.79
N TRP A 197 1.04 -30.36 3.23
CA TRP A 197 2.10 -30.81 2.29
C TRP A 197 3.53 -30.46 2.74
N GLY A 198 3.68 -29.62 3.75
CA GLY A 198 4.97 -29.17 4.26
C GLY A 198 5.65 -28.13 3.36
N GLY A 199 6.95 -27.91 3.58
CA GLY A 199 7.75 -26.90 2.88
C GLY A 199 8.10 -27.31 1.45
N LEU A 200 7.39 -26.80 0.45
CA LEU A 200 7.70 -27.02 -0.96
C LEU A 200 8.28 -25.77 -1.62
N THR A 201 9.36 -25.94 -2.38
CA THR A 201 9.92 -24.85 -3.18
C THR A 201 9.09 -24.64 -4.44
N LEU A 202 8.57 -23.44 -4.64
CA LEU A 202 7.90 -23.06 -5.89
C LEU A 202 8.93 -22.51 -6.87
N ASP A 203 9.08 -23.14 -8.03
CA ASP A 203 9.97 -22.66 -9.09
C ASP A 203 9.52 -21.28 -9.58
N ARG A 204 10.45 -20.51 -10.15
CA ARG A 204 10.12 -19.18 -10.69
C ARG A 204 9.21 -19.31 -11.90
N ALA A 205 8.05 -18.66 -11.82
CA ALA A 205 7.09 -18.52 -12.90
C ALA A 205 7.02 -17.05 -13.34
N GLU A 206 7.13 -16.79 -14.64
CA GLU A 206 7.02 -15.44 -15.19
C GLU A 206 5.61 -15.16 -15.69
N ALA A 207 4.98 -14.15 -15.09
CA ALA A 207 3.64 -13.65 -15.42
C ALA A 207 3.65 -12.42 -16.35
N GLY A 208 4.83 -11.94 -16.74
CA GLY A 208 5.00 -10.82 -17.67
C GLY A 208 4.69 -9.48 -17.00
N ASN A 209 4.19 -8.50 -17.75
CA ASN A 209 3.79 -7.21 -17.19
C ASN A 209 2.33 -7.31 -16.72
N LEU A 210 2.06 -6.90 -15.48
CA LEU A 210 0.71 -6.78 -14.94
C LEU A 210 0.30 -5.33 -14.99
N ASP A 211 -0.87 -5.07 -15.57
CA ASP A 211 -1.47 -3.75 -15.54
C ASP A 211 -2.82 -3.81 -14.83
N LEU A 212 -3.00 -2.94 -13.85
CA LEU A 212 -4.20 -2.74 -13.07
C LEU A 212 -4.71 -1.31 -13.29
N THR A 213 -5.96 -1.18 -13.70
CA THR A 213 -6.67 0.09 -13.83
C THR A 213 -8.03 -0.05 -13.15
N VAL A 214 -8.27 0.76 -12.13
CA VAL A 214 -9.51 0.80 -11.36
C VAL A 214 -10.04 2.22 -11.37
N THR A 215 -11.29 2.38 -11.80
CA THR A 215 -11.99 3.66 -11.80
C THR A 215 -13.01 3.64 -10.68
N ILE A 216 -13.05 4.71 -9.87
CA ILE A 216 -13.99 4.87 -8.77
C ILE A 216 -15.00 5.93 -9.18
N GLU A 217 -16.26 5.52 -9.28
CA GLU A 217 -17.37 6.40 -9.59
C GLU A 217 -18.52 6.09 -8.62
N GLU A 218 -19.11 7.14 -8.06
CA GLU A 218 -20.25 7.05 -7.15
C GLU A 218 -20.04 6.09 -5.95
N GLY A 219 -18.81 6.03 -5.42
CA GLY A 219 -18.44 5.10 -4.34
C GLY A 219 -18.33 3.63 -4.75
N LEU A 220 -18.31 3.35 -6.06
CA LEU A 220 -18.09 2.02 -6.62
C LEU A 220 -16.78 2.01 -7.43
N ALA A 221 -15.80 1.28 -6.90
CA ALA A 221 -14.56 0.98 -7.61
C ALA A 221 -14.80 -0.15 -8.61
N LYS A 222 -14.53 0.08 -9.89
CA LYS A 222 -14.65 -0.88 -10.98
C LYS A 222 -13.28 -1.19 -11.54
N ILE A 223 -12.91 -2.47 -11.54
CA ILE A 223 -11.68 -2.93 -12.17
C ILE A 223 -11.93 -2.94 -13.68
N GLU A 224 -11.34 -1.98 -14.39
CA GLU A 224 -11.45 -1.89 -15.85
C GLU A 224 -10.49 -2.85 -16.54
N ARG A 225 -9.28 -2.96 -15.98
CA ARG A 225 -8.21 -3.79 -16.51
C ARG A 225 -7.41 -4.35 -15.34
N ALA A 226 -7.20 -5.64 -15.30
CA ALA A 226 -6.26 -6.28 -14.39
C ALA A 226 -5.73 -7.52 -15.09
N THR A 227 -4.72 -7.35 -15.93
CA THR A 227 -4.26 -8.41 -16.82
C THR A 227 -2.76 -8.53 -16.78
N ALA A 228 -2.26 -9.75 -16.67
CA ALA A 228 -0.86 -10.10 -16.85
C ALA A 228 -0.73 -11.22 -17.87
N ARG A 229 0.25 -11.10 -18.76
CA ARG A 229 0.51 -12.07 -19.83
C ARG A 229 1.99 -12.40 -19.85
N GLY A 230 2.33 -13.57 -19.31
CA GLY A 230 3.69 -14.07 -19.24
C GLY A 230 3.87 -15.36 -20.03
N LYS A 231 5.14 -15.76 -20.16
CA LYS A 231 5.50 -17.03 -20.81
C LYS A 231 5.02 -18.25 -20.03
N ASP A 232 4.89 -18.12 -18.70
CA ASP A 232 4.55 -19.22 -17.80
C ASP A 232 3.12 -19.10 -17.25
N LEU A 233 2.67 -17.87 -16.98
CA LEU A 233 1.37 -17.59 -16.36
C LEU A 233 0.65 -16.44 -17.08
N GLU A 234 -0.65 -16.60 -17.27
CA GLU A 234 -1.56 -15.50 -17.60
C GLU A 234 -2.50 -15.27 -16.42
N LEU A 235 -2.67 -14.03 -16.02
CA LEU A 235 -3.58 -13.61 -14.96
C LEU A 235 -4.59 -12.62 -15.52
N ASP A 236 -5.85 -12.80 -15.15
CA ASP A 236 -6.91 -11.85 -15.41
C ASP A 236 -7.72 -11.66 -14.12
N ALA A 237 -8.06 -10.42 -13.80
CA ALA A 237 -9.01 -10.12 -12.76
C ALA A 237 -10.05 -9.11 -13.26
N LEU A 238 -11.30 -9.31 -12.84
CA LEU A 238 -12.41 -8.42 -13.11
C LEU A 238 -13.30 -8.36 -11.89
N GLY A 239 -13.85 -7.20 -11.59
CA GLY A 239 -14.59 -7.06 -10.36
C GLY A 239 -15.03 -5.65 -10.07
N ARG A 240 -15.69 -5.54 -8.93
CA ARG A 240 -16.06 -4.26 -8.34
C ARG A 240 -15.88 -4.33 -6.84
N VAL A 241 -15.61 -3.17 -6.26
CA VAL A 241 -15.48 -2.97 -4.84
C VAL A 241 -16.42 -1.84 -4.45
N ARG A 242 -17.36 -2.13 -3.56
CA ARG A 242 -18.22 -1.10 -3.00
C ARG A 242 -17.50 -0.45 -1.82
N LEU A 243 -17.20 0.83 -1.94
CA LEU A 243 -16.57 1.58 -0.86
C LEU A 243 -17.56 1.72 0.31
N LEU A 244 -17.04 1.53 1.52
CA LEU A 244 -17.77 1.70 2.77
C LEU A 244 -16.84 2.42 3.76
N ARG A 245 -17.43 3.10 4.76
CA ARG A 245 -16.67 3.73 5.84
C ARG A 245 -16.76 2.89 7.12
N PRO A 246 -15.63 2.55 7.76
CA PRO A 246 -14.25 2.70 7.29
C PRO A 246 -13.93 1.80 6.08
N LEU A 247 -12.90 2.15 5.30
CA LEU A 247 -12.49 1.40 4.08
C LEU A 247 -12.19 -0.09 4.35
N LYS A 248 -11.76 -0.44 5.57
CA LYS A 248 -11.64 -1.84 6.02
C LYS A 248 -12.94 -2.65 5.85
N ARG A 249 -14.10 -2.00 5.78
CA ARG A 249 -15.40 -2.66 5.59
C ARG A 249 -15.85 -2.71 4.13
N ALA A 250 -15.12 -2.13 3.20
CA ALA A 250 -15.47 -2.14 1.78
C ALA A 250 -15.70 -3.58 1.29
N ASP A 251 -16.76 -3.77 0.51
CA ASP A 251 -17.19 -5.09 0.06
C ASP A 251 -16.60 -5.35 -1.33
N LEU A 252 -15.73 -6.35 -1.39
CA LEU A 252 -15.00 -6.74 -2.59
C LEU A 252 -15.74 -7.90 -3.26
N ASN A 253 -15.91 -7.82 -4.58
CA ASN A 253 -16.39 -8.93 -5.39
C ASN A 253 -15.57 -8.98 -6.69
N VAL A 254 -14.51 -9.80 -6.66
CA VAL A 254 -13.53 -9.89 -7.74
C VAL A 254 -13.44 -11.33 -8.20
N MET A 255 -13.53 -11.51 -9.51
CA MET A 255 -13.26 -12.76 -10.20
C MET A 255 -11.82 -12.74 -10.69
N VAL A 256 -11.04 -13.72 -10.25
CA VAL A 256 -9.65 -13.93 -10.67
C VAL A 256 -9.59 -15.20 -11.50
N ARG A 257 -8.92 -15.11 -12.64
CA ARG A 257 -8.67 -16.21 -13.57
C ARG A 257 -7.16 -16.31 -13.77
N ALA A 258 -6.60 -17.47 -13.49
CA ALA A 258 -5.19 -17.76 -13.67
C ALA A 258 -5.04 -18.94 -14.63
N LYS A 259 -4.27 -18.76 -15.71
CA LYS A 259 -3.98 -19.81 -16.68
C LYS A 259 -2.50 -20.15 -16.65
N ILE A 260 -2.21 -21.41 -16.38
CA ILE A 260 -0.85 -21.94 -16.33
C ILE A 260 -0.49 -22.48 -17.71
N GLN A 261 0.55 -21.92 -18.32
CA GLN A 261 1.03 -22.34 -19.63
C GLN A 261 1.70 -23.71 -19.58
N ASN A 262 1.64 -24.45 -20.67
CA ASN A 262 2.24 -25.80 -20.75
C ASN A 262 3.76 -25.76 -20.58
N ALA A 263 4.42 -24.71 -21.06
CA ALA A 263 5.86 -24.50 -20.90
C ALA A 263 6.30 -24.54 -19.42
N TYR A 264 5.46 -24.04 -18.50
CA TYR A 264 5.76 -24.06 -17.08
C TYR A 264 5.57 -25.46 -16.48
N LYS A 265 4.53 -26.19 -16.91
CA LYS A 265 4.25 -27.57 -16.48
C LYS A 265 5.33 -28.55 -16.94
N GLU A 266 5.89 -28.34 -18.13
CA GLU A 266 6.99 -29.15 -18.65
C GLU A 266 8.31 -28.85 -17.94
N ARG A 267 8.56 -27.57 -17.59
CA ARG A 267 9.77 -27.16 -16.87
C ARG A 267 9.76 -27.59 -15.40
N SER A 268 8.60 -27.59 -14.75
CA SER A 268 8.47 -27.93 -13.34
C SER A 268 7.60 -29.17 -13.13
N ALA A 269 8.26 -30.32 -13.01
CA ALA A 269 7.60 -31.58 -12.64
C ALA A 269 6.83 -31.46 -11.31
N LYS A 270 7.34 -30.64 -10.36
CA LYS A 270 6.67 -30.39 -9.06
C LYS A 270 5.34 -29.69 -9.25
N VAL A 271 5.28 -28.65 -10.08
CA VAL A 271 4.04 -27.92 -10.37
C VAL A 271 3.06 -28.79 -11.15
N ALA A 272 3.54 -29.60 -12.10
CA ALA A 272 2.70 -30.56 -12.81
C ALA A 272 2.06 -31.57 -11.84
N THR A 273 2.85 -32.16 -10.94
CA THR A 273 2.35 -33.08 -9.91
C THR A 273 1.39 -32.40 -8.94
N MET A 274 1.68 -31.16 -8.51
CA MET A 274 0.76 -30.38 -7.67
C MET A 274 -0.57 -30.13 -8.38
N LEU A 275 -0.54 -29.72 -9.64
CA LEU A 275 -1.74 -29.45 -10.41
C LEU A 275 -2.55 -30.73 -10.65
N GLU A 276 -1.88 -31.86 -10.88
CA GLU A 276 -2.52 -33.17 -11.06
C GLU A 276 -3.19 -33.64 -9.76
N LEU A 277 -2.53 -33.49 -8.62
CA LEU A 277 -3.07 -33.88 -7.32
C LEU A 277 -4.19 -32.92 -6.87
N ALA A 278 -4.00 -31.62 -7.08
CA ALA A 278 -5.00 -30.59 -6.81
C ALA A 278 -6.16 -30.63 -7.81
N SER A 279 -6.01 -31.24 -8.99
CA SER A 279 -7.05 -31.33 -10.02
C SER A 279 -8.37 -31.89 -9.46
N SER A 280 -8.29 -32.84 -8.52
CA SER A 280 -9.45 -33.43 -7.86
C SER A 280 -10.30 -32.38 -7.10
N GLY A 281 -9.67 -31.41 -6.43
CA GLY A 281 -10.32 -30.30 -5.73
C GLY A 281 -10.51 -29.04 -6.59
N LEU A 282 -9.71 -28.87 -7.65
CA LEU A 282 -9.77 -27.73 -8.57
C LEU A 282 -10.78 -27.93 -9.71
N LYS A 283 -11.34 -29.12 -9.91
CA LYS A 283 -12.36 -29.40 -10.95
C LYS A 283 -13.51 -28.40 -10.98
N ALA A 284 -13.95 -27.91 -9.81
CA ALA A 284 -15.02 -26.92 -9.73
C ALA A 284 -14.57 -25.50 -10.12
N ALA A 285 -13.28 -25.21 -10.03
CA ALA A 285 -12.66 -23.92 -10.37
C ALA A 285 -12.08 -23.93 -11.79
N GLN A 286 -11.88 -25.10 -12.39
CA GLN A 286 -11.28 -25.23 -13.71
C GLN A 286 -12.28 -24.86 -14.81
N THR A 287 -11.87 -23.97 -15.70
CA THR A 287 -12.63 -23.59 -16.90
C THR A 287 -12.42 -24.63 -18.02
N THR A 288 -13.26 -24.57 -19.05
CA THR A 288 -13.17 -25.47 -20.22
C THR A 288 -11.85 -25.34 -20.99
N ASP A 289 -11.17 -24.21 -20.90
CA ASP A 289 -9.85 -23.96 -21.50
C ASP A 289 -8.66 -24.27 -20.58
N GLY A 290 -8.93 -24.88 -19.42
CA GLY A 290 -7.92 -25.32 -18.47
C GLY A 290 -7.35 -24.23 -17.56
N ALA A 291 -7.94 -23.04 -17.55
CA ALA A 291 -7.63 -21.99 -16.57
C ALA A 291 -8.32 -22.29 -15.23
N ILE A 292 -7.82 -21.69 -14.15
CA ILE A 292 -8.37 -21.79 -12.80
C ILE A 292 -9.05 -20.48 -12.48
N GLN A 293 -10.34 -20.51 -12.14
CA GLN A 293 -11.16 -19.33 -11.87
C GLN A 293 -11.79 -19.37 -10.48
N TYR A 294 -11.59 -18.29 -9.73
CA TYR A 294 -12.17 -18.09 -8.40
C TYR A 294 -12.84 -16.72 -8.32
N THR A 295 -14.00 -16.68 -7.66
CA THR A 295 -14.60 -15.43 -7.20
C THR A 295 -14.26 -15.25 -5.74
N ILE A 296 -13.62 -14.13 -5.42
CA ILE A 296 -13.30 -13.71 -4.07
C ILE A 296 -14.33 -12.66 -3.69
N ALA A 297 -15.12 -12.95 -2.65
CA ALA A 297 -16.12 -12.02 -2.14
C ALA A 297 -15.98 -11.81 -0.62
N GLY A 298 -16.20 -10.59 -0.15
CA GLY A 298 -16.25 -10.25 1.27
C GLY A 298 -15.66 -8.87 1.59
N ALA A 299 -15.70 -8.52 2.88
CA ALA A 299 -15.12 -7.27 3.36
C ALA A 299 -13.58 -7.32 3.30
N ILE A 300 -12.93 -6.22 2.87
CA ILE A 300 -11.47 -6.12 2.72
C ILE A 300 -10.73 -6.43 4.03
N GLY A 301 -11.19 -5.88 5.14
CA GLY A 301 -10.64 -6.08 6.48
C GLY A 301 -11.29 -7.25 7.23
N GLY A 302 -11.95 -8.17 6.52
CA GLY A 302 -12.56 -9.36 7.10
C GLY A 302 -12.23 -10.61 6.32
N ARG A 303 -12.86 -11.72 6.68
CA ARG A 303 -12.56 -13.02 6.06
C ARG A 303 -13.07 -13.08 4.62
N LEU A 304 -12.16 -13.00 3.67
CA LEU A 304 -12.42 -13.24 2.25
C LEU A 304 -12.91 -14.67 2.02
N ARG A 305 -13.93 -14.83 1.17
CA ARG A 305 -14.53 -16.12 0.85
C ARG A 305 -14.26 -16.47 -0.61
N PRO A 306 -13.20 -17.24 -0.90
CA PRO A 306 -12.97 -17.75 -2.24
C PRO A 306 -14.05 -18.78 -2.59
N ARG A 307 -14.64 -18.66 -3.78
CA ARG A 307 -15.58 -19.62 -4.36
C ARG A 307 -15.09 -20.03 -5.74
N ALA A 308 -15.07 -21.33 -6.00
CA ALA A 308 -14.74 -21.86 -7.31
C ALA A 308 -15.77 -21.37 -8.35
N ALA A 309 -15.28 -20.84 -9.46
CA ALA A 309 -16.11 -20.19 -10.48
C ALA A 309 -15.80 -20.71 -11.90
N GLY A 310 -15.28 -21.93 -12.05
CA GLY A 310 -14.85 -22.49 -13.35
C GLY A 310 -15.95 -22.57 -14.42
N ASN A 311 -17.21 -22.67 -13.99
CA ASN A 311 -18.37 -22.72 -14.87
C ASN A 311 -18.97 -21.34 -15.20
N GLN A 312 -18.43 -20.25 -14.65
CA GLN A 312 -18.93 -18.89 -14.90
C GLN A 312 -18.16 -18.24 -16.05
N THR A 313 -18.87 -17.54 -16.93
CA THR A 313 -18.22 -16.70 -17.94
C THR A 313 -17.40 -15.62 -17.26
N PHE A 314 -16.18 -15.38 -17.71
CA PHE A 314 -15.31 -14.32 -17.20
C PHE A 314 -15.86 -12.94 -17.61
N GLN A 315 -16.86 -12.50 -16.88
CA GLN A 315 -17.51 -11.20 -16.99
C GLN A 315 -17.54 -10.57 -15.59
N ALA A 316 -17.55 -9.25 -15.54
CA ALA A 316 -17.66 -8.54 -14.27
C ALA A 316 -18.87 -9.09 -13.47
N PRO A 317 -18.68 -9.51 -12.20
CA PRO A 317 -19.76 -10.09 -11.42
C PRO A 317 -20.89 -9.09 -11.22
N LYS A 318 -22.10 -9.49 -11.65
CA LYS A 318 -23.36 -8.73 -11.48
C LYS A 318 -23.70 -8.45 -10.04
#